data_AF-F8JMC5-F1
#
_entry.id   AF-F8JMC5-F1
#
_cell.length_a   1.000
_cell.length_b   1.000
_cell.length_c   1.000
_cell.angle_alpha   90.00
_cell.angle_beta   90.00
_cell.angle_gamma   90.00
#
_symmetry.space_group_name_H-M   'P 1'
#
loop_
_entity.id
_entity.type
_entity.pdbx_description
1 polymer ?
#
loop_
_entity_poly.entity_id
_entity_poly.type
_entity_poly.pdbx_seq_one_letter_code
_entity_poly.pdbx_strand_id
1 'polypeptide(L)'
;MSTSSQPERRTTPPEPRTTSRRTALKAGMGLALGTGLLGATPAAARTRAPRAPLYQSGTSLCDQPGDSASQQGLGSGDLGIPYFREHDNSWGYVFGDSWTGIQQTGTYIGSPVMLNQANFDASGATPISFTWAMPTGGHAGQLFDYRHQQDNGYGWEFSRIPNDCIEFGGRTYIQYTSVATWTPPAGYDGSLMSGVAYSDDYGVTWQDYPYHWAGDTKGVNQSLYGMWSFAGIDPDGWLYIFSKRWNGSHVNTADGGAIQLFRIRPDDFRAGNFGAQQNWAYLNGSWQWTTAAPPSVILSGNNIGEFSVKRIGNTYCMSYFDVQDYSICTRTAPRPDAVWSAPTPQIVGNNTWPASHWGKPQVPYLYGGYIHPGSASATSLTLMVSQWNGKQNQPPYWVLQFDGINP
;
A
#
# COMPACT_ATOMS: atom_id res chain seq x y z
N MET A 1 58.73 7.31 -11.21
CA MET A 1 59.27 6.60 -10.04
C MET A 1 58.23 5.61 -9.58
N SER A 2 58.58 4.33 -9.66
CA SER A 2 57.77 3.18 -9.24
C SER A 2 58.01 2.93 -7.76
N THR A 3 56.97 2.50 -7.03
CA THR A 3 57.08 1.38 -6.08
C THR A 3 55.70 0.90 -5.65
N SER A 4 55.48 -0.39 -5.88
CA SER A 4 54.43 -1.23 -5.31
C SER A 4 54.80 -1.71 -3.91
N SER A 5 53.83 -1.95 -3.05
CA SER A 5 53.86 -3.10 -2.13
C SER A 5 52.44 -3.51 -1.72
N GLN A 6 52.23 -4.83 -1.73
CA GLN A 6 51.01 -5.58 -1.46
C GLN A 6 51.01 -6.11 0.01
N PRO A 7 49.94 -6.80 0.48
CA PRO A 7 49.30 -6.56 1.79
C PRO A 7 49.60 -7.61 2.88
N GLU A 8 49.21 -7.28 4.12
CA GLU A 8 49.17 -8.21 5.25
C GLU A 8 47.73 -8.56 5.67
N ARG A 9 47.60 -9.77 6.23
CA ARG A 9 46.38 -10.54 6.45
C ARG A 9 46.13 -10.76 7.95
N ARG A 10 44.85 -10.92 8.29
CA ARG A 10 44.23 -11.55 9.49
C ARG A 10 44.21 -10.75 10.80
N THR A 11 43.02 -10.65 11.40
CA THR A 11 42.55 -11.55 12.48
C THR A 11 41.07 -11.30 12.80
N THR A 12 40.33 -12.40 13.00
CA THR A 12 38.91 -12.46 13.40
C THR A 12 38.76 -12.40 14.93
N PRO A 13 37.71 -11.75 15.47
CA PRO A 13 37.27 -11.95 16.86
C PRO A 13 36.04 -12.90 16.99
N PRO A 14 35.78 -13.44 18.19
CA PRO A 14 34.99 -14.66 18.40
C PRO A 14 33.49 -14.46 18.69
N GLU A 15 32.72 -15.55 18.47
CA GLU A 15 31.29 -15.70 18.80
C GLU A 15 30.98 -15.68 20.31
N PRO A 16 29.80 -15.15 20.72
CA PRO A 16 29.26 -15.36 22.07
C PRO A 16 28.36 -16.59 22.18
N ARG A 17 28.57 -17.32 23.28
CA ARG A 17 27.88 -18.55 23.69
C ARG A 17 26.43 -18.36 24.11
N THR A 18 25.65 -19.39 23.81
CA THR A 18 24.31 -19.76 24.28
C THR A 18 24.17 -19.80 25.81
N THR A 19 23.03 -19.31 26.33
CA THR A 19 22.58 -19.58 27.71
C THR A 19 21.22 -20.28 27.71
N SER A 20 21.17 -21.48 28.30
CA SER A 20 19.95 -22.26 28.54
C SER A 20 19.22 -21.80 29.80
N ARG A 21 17.88 -21.75 29.77
CA ARG A 21 17.05 -21.63 30.98
C ARG A 21 16.29 -22.93 31.24
N ARG A 22 16.40 -23.45 32.47
CA ARG A 22 15.61 -24.56 33.01
C ARG A 22 15.00 -24.13 34.35
N THR A 23 13.69 -24.38 34.46
CA THR A 23 12.92 -24.85 35.63
C THR A 23 12.55 -23.92 36.80
N ALA A 24 11.23 -23.80 37.09
CA ALA A 24 10.52 -24.23 38.33
C ALA A 24 9.14 -23.52 38.45
N LEU A 25 8.01 -24.25 38.30
CA LEU A 25 7.08 -24.78 39.34
C LEU A 25 6.34 -23.70 40.19
N LYS A 26 5.01 -23.55 40.05
CA LYS A 26 3.86 -24.30 40.66
C LYS A 26 3.66 -24.07 42.17
N ALA A 27 2.51 -23.46 42.52
CA ALA A 27 1.60 -23.76 43.65
C ALA A 27 0.49 -22.67 43.66
N GLY A 28 -0.77 -22.90 44.01
CA GLY A 28 -1.39 -24.04 44.67
C GLY A 28 -2.92 -23.99 44.59
N MET A 29 -3.51 -25.14 44.92
CA MET A 29 -4.94 -25.42 45.02
C MET A 29 -5.55 -24.86 46.31
N GLY A 30 -6.87 -24.61 46.27
CA GLY A 30 -7.72 -24.51 47.45
C GLY A 30 -9.13 -25.00 47.12
N LEU A 31 -9.47 -26.20 47.61
CA LEU A 31 -10.81 -26.81 47.57
C LEU A 31 -11.60 -26.37 48.81
N ALA A 32 -12.91 -26.12 48.67
CA ALA A 32 -13.86 -26.28 49.75
C ALA A 32 -15.23 -26.73 49.21
N LEU A 33 -15.74 -27.81 49.79
CA LEU A 33 -17.04 -28.44 49.56
C LEU A 33 -18.14 -27.74 50.36
N GLY A 34 -19.35 -27.67 49.82
CA GLY A 34 -20.57 -27.29 50.54
C GLY A 34 -21.82 -27.73 49.78
N THR A 35 -22.62 -28.58 50.42
CA THR A 35 -23.80 -29.27 49.89
C THR A 35 -25.09 -28.46 50.04
N GLY A 36 -25.94 -28.53 49.01
CA GLY A 36 -27.41 -28.60 49.11
C GLY A 36 -28.20 -27.30 49.26
N LEU A 37 -28.95 -26.93 48.21
CA LEU A 37 -30.36 -26.52 48.27
C LEU A 37 -30.90 -26.33 46.84
N LEU A 38 -31.91 -27.14 46.49
CA LEU A 38 -32.69 -27.03 45.26
C LEU A 38 -33.55 -25.76 45.32
N GLY A 39 -33.17 -24.74 44.57
CA GLY A 39 -33.97 -23.55 44.29
C GLY A 39 -34.06 -23.34 42.79
N ALA A 40 -35.27 -23.44 42.23
CA ALA A 40 -35.53 -23.15 40.83
C ALA A 40 -35.16 -21.69 40.55
N THR A 41 -34.07 -21.47 39.81
CA THR A 41 -33.71 -20.16 39.28
C THR A 41 -34.40 -19.96 37.94
N PRO A 42 -35.01 -18.78 37.68
CA PRO A 42 -35.51 -18.48 36.35
C PRO A 42 -34.31 -18.47 35.40
N ALA A 43 -34.48 -19.05 34.21
CA ALA A 43 -33.49 -18.99 33.15
C ALA A 43 -33.28 -17.53 32.76
N ALA A 44 -32.33 -16.86 33.42
CA ALA A 44 -31.83 -15.58 32.98
C ALA A 44 -31.15 -15.84 31.63
N ALA A 45 -31.82 -15.42 30.56
CA ALA A 45 -31.20 -15.25 29.26
C ALA A 45 -29.97 -14.36 29.50
N ARG A 46 -28.79 -14.98 29.53
CA ARG A 46 -27.54 -14.25 29.46
C ARG A 46 -27.52 -13.63 28.07
N THR A 47 -28.04 -12.42 27.94
CA THR A 47 -27.64 -11.51 26.87
C THR A 47 -26.14 -11.38 26.99
N ARG A 48 -25.43 -12.17 26.19
CA ARG A 48 -24.00 -12.07 26.03
C ARG A 48 -23.79 -10.64 25.55
N ALA A 49 -23.18 -9.80 26.39
CA ALA A 49 -22.79 -8.47 25.98
C ALA A 49 -22.08 -8.61 24.62
N PRO A 50 -22.41 -7.78 23.61
CA PRO A 50 -21.74 -7.87 22.33
C PRO A 50 -20.24 -7.82 22.61
N ARG A 51 -19.53 -8.87 22.18
CA ARG A 51 -18.07 -8.84 22.23
C ARG A 51 -17.68 -7.60 21.44
N ALA A 52 -16.86 -6.74 22.03
CA ALA A 52 -16.25 -5.65 21.29
C ALA A 52 -15.64 -6.24 19.99
N PRO A 53 -15.81 -5.57 18.84
CA PRO A 53 -15.23 -6.05 17.61
C PRO A 53 -13.74 -6.30 17.83
N LEU A 54 -13.27 -7.50 17.48
CA LEU A 54 -11.85 -7.80 17.46
C LEU A 54 -11.30 -7.22 16.16
N TYR A 55 -10.84 -5.97 16.22
CA TYR A 55 -10.18 -5.32 15.10
C TYR A 55 -8.98 -6.15 14.62
N GLN A 56 -8.79 -6.25 13.30
CA GLN A 56 -7.55 -6.80 12.77
C GLN A 56 -6.39 -5.88 13.16
N SER A 57 -5.30 -6.45 13.65
CA SER A 57 -4.13 -5.69 14.11
C SER A 57 -2.87 -6.40 13.65
N GLY A 58 -2.64 -6.39 12.34
CA GLY A 58 -1.52 -7.07 11.69
C GLY A 58 -1.89 -8.46 11.18
N THR A 59 -3.12 -8.65 10.70
CA THR A 59 -3.54 -9.93 10.12
C THR A 59 -2.95 -10.07 8.73
N SER A 60 -2.18 -11.15 8.47
CA SER A 60 -1.57 -11.41 7.16
C SER A 60 -2.63 -11.73 6.11
N LEU A 61 -2.54 -11.10 4.94
CA LEU A 61 -3.44 -11.32 3.81
C LEU A 61 -2.87 -12.31 2.79
N CYS A 62 -1.54 -12.47 2.78
CA CYS A 62 -0.81 -13.45 2.00
C CYS A 62 0.39 -13.97 2.79
N ASP A 63 1.21 -14.81 2.17
CA ASP A 63 2.43 -15.39 2.73
C ASP A 63 2.23 -16.28 3.96
N GLN A 64 1.05 -16.92 4.05
CA GLN A 64 0.73 -17.93 5.07
C GLN A 64 0.24 -19.24 4.44
N PRO A 65 0.63 -20.41 4.96
CA PRO A 65 0.14 -21.69 4.45
C PRO A 65 -1.40 -21.78 4.48
N GLY A 66 -2.01 -21.92 3.30
CA GLY A 66 -3.45 -22.16 3.17
C GLY A 66 -4.33 -20.92 3.37
N ASP A 67 -3.75 -19.71 3.41
CA ASP A 67 -4.52 -18.47 3.40
C ASP A 67 -5.39 -18.32 2.14
N SER A 68 -6.31 -17.35 2.15
CA SER A 68 -7.19 -17.15 1.00
C SER A 68 -6.46 -16.68 -0.25
N ALA A 69 -5.29 -16.03 -0.14
CA ALA A 69 -4.54 -15.57 -1.32
C ALA A 69 -3.92 -16.77 -2.07
N SER A 70 -3.30 -17.69 -1.34
CA SER A 70 -2.68 -18.90 -1.89
C SER A 70 -3.71 -19.84 -2.51
N GLN A 71 -4.94 -19.87 -1.98
CA GLN A 71 -6.08 -20.56 -2.62
C GLN A 71 -6.43 -20.01 -3.99
N GLN A 72 -6.13 -18.73 -4.25
CA GLN A 72 -6.28 -18.09 -5.56
C GLN A 72 -4.96 -18.05 -6.35
N GLY A 73 -3.91 -18.74 -5.91
CA GLY A 73 -2.64 -18.85 -6.62
C GLY A 73 -1.58 -17.77 -6.30
N LEU A 74 -1.86 -16.83 -5.38
CA LEU A 74 -0.88 -15.85 -4.89
C LEU A 74 -0.33 -16.31 -3.54
N GLY A 75 0.90 -16.83 -3.53
CA GLY A 75 1.57 -17.26 -2.31
C GLY A 75 2.18 -16.10 -1.53
N SER A 76 2.81 -15.15 -2.22
CA SER A 76 3.38 -13.93 -1.61
C SER A 76 3.35 -12.77 -2.60
N GLY A 77 3.30 -11.55 -2.08
CA GLY A 77 3.11 -10.32 -2.84
C GLY A 77 3.09 -9.11 -1.92
N ASP A 78 3.21 -7.92 -2.49
CA ASP A 78 3.19 -6.64 -1.79
C ASP A 78 2.04 -5.73 -2.24
N LEU A 79 1.96 -4.56 -1.62
CA LEU A 79 1.01 -3.48 -1.84
C LEU A 79 -0.42 -3.81 -1.41
N GLY A 80 -1.08 -4.74 -2.10
CA GLY A 80 -2.46 -5.15 -1.82
C GLY A 80 -3.45 -3.98 -1.86
N ILE A 81 -3.35 -3.13 -2.89
CA ILE A 81 -4.04 -1.84 -3.01
C ILE A 81 -5.53 -2.08 -3.24
N PRO A 82 -6.42 -1.74 -2.29
CA PRO A 82 -7.84 -1.99 -2.47
C PRO A 82 -8.53 -0.89 -3.28
N TYR A 83 -9.54 -1.32 -4.03
CA TYR A 83 -10.48 -0.43 -4.69
C TYR A 83 -11.88 -1.05 -4.66
N PHE A 84 -12.88 -0.19 -4.82
CA PHE A 84 -14.27 -0.62 -4.94
C PHE A 84 -14.57 -0.98 -6.40
N ARG A 85 -15.16 -2.15 -6.63
CA ARG A 85 -15.62 -2.61 -7.94
C ARG A 85 -17.08 -2.18 -8.10
N GLU A 86 -17.30 -1.07 -8.79
CA GLU A 86 -18.62 -0.46 -8.97
C GLU A 86 -19.61 -1.35 -9.73
N HIS A 87 -19.15 -2.11 -10.73
CA HIS A 87 -20.01 -2.91 -11.59
C HIS A 87 -20.71 -4.09 -10.89
N ASP A 88 -20.08 -4.66 -9.86
CA ASP A 88 -20.59 -5.84 -9.14
C ASP A 88 -20.73 -5.63 -7.62
N ASN A 89 -20.44 -4.41 -7.14
CA ASN A 89 -20.50 -4.02 -5.73
C ASN A 89 -19.61 -4.92 -4.84
N SER A 90 -18.44 -5.28 -5.35
CA SER A 90 -17.42 -6.05 -4.64
C SER A 90 -16.11 -5.27 -4.44
N TRP A 91 -15.04 -5.94 -4.02
CA TRP A 91 -13.76 -5.32 -3.71
C TRP A 91 -12.64 -6.02 -4.44
N GLY A 92 -11.76 -5.24 -5.07
CA GLY A 92 -10.54 -5.74 -5.70
C GLY A 92 -9.30 -5.23 -4.98
N TYR A 93 -8.22 -5.99 -5.06
CA TYR A 93 -6.95 -5.74 -4.38
C TYR A 93 -5.82 -5.98 -5.36
N VAL A 94 -5.06 -4.93 -5.67
CA VAL A 94 -4.00 -4.97 -6.68
C VAL A 94 -2.64 -5.09 -6.00
N PHE A 95 -1.95 -6.18 -6.31
CA PHE A 95 -0.62 -6.51 -5.81
C PHE A 95 0.44 -6.13 -6.83
N GLY A 96 1.64 -5.82 -6.32
CA GLY A 96 2.83 -5.63 -7.14
C GLY A 96 3.44 -6.97 -7.55
N ASP A 97 4.77 -7.05 -7.51
CA ASP A 97 5.50 -8.27 -7.86
C ASP A 97 5.01 -9.44 -7.00
N SER A 98 4.59 -10.53 -7.65
CA SER A 98 3.90 -11.62 -6.96
C SER A 98 4.43 -13.00 -7.36
N TRP A 99 4.35 -13.95 -6.42
CA TRP A 99 4.82 -15.33 -6.58
C TRP A 99 3.78 -16.35 -6.14
N THR A 100 3.80 -17.55 -6.74
CA THR A 100 2.91 -18.66 -6.34
C THR A 100 3.25 -19.26 -4.98
N GLY A 101 4.52 -19.18 -4.56
CA GLY A 101 4.98 -19.65 -3.26
C GLY A 101 5.06 -18.55 -2.23
N ILE A 102 5.14 -18.96 -0.97
CA ILE A 102 5.43 -18.09 0.17
C ILE A 102 6.87 -17.53 0.06
N GLN A 103 7.14 -16.38 0.66
CA GLN A 103 8.46 -15.76 0.82
C GLN A 103 9.17 -15.49 -0.52
N GLN A 104 8.41 -15.13 -1.56
CA GLN A 104 8.91 -14.93 -2.93
C GLN A 104 9.51 -16.19 -3.56
N THR A 105 9.10 -17.38 -3.12
CA THR A 105 9.49 -18.66 -3.72
C THR A 105 8.50 -19.12 -4.79
N GLY A 106 8.86 -20.13 -5.58
CA GLY A 106 7.99 -20.64 -6.64
C GLY A 106 8.04 -19.78 -7.90
N THR A 107 6.95 -19.78 -8.67
CA THR A 107 6.86 -19.10 -9.96
C THR A 107 6.49 -17.64 -9.77
N TYR A 108 7.24 -16.73 -10.39
CA TYR A 108 6.83 -15.33 -10.52
C TYR A 108 5.60 -15.25 -11.43
N ILE A 109 4.51 -14.65 -10.94
CA ILE A 109 3.23 -14.56 -11.65
C ILE A 109 2.93 -13.16 -12.16
N GLY A 110 3.84 -12.20 -11.99
CA GLY A 110 3.76 -10.87 -12.59
C GLY A 110 3.51 -9.75 -11.58
N SER A 111 3.40 -8.56 -12.16
CA SER A 111 2.88 -7.34 -11.55
C SER A 111 2.26 -6.47 -12.64
N PRO A 112 1.06 -5.90 -12.46
CA PRO A 112 0.19 -6.12 -11.30
C PRO A 112 -0.51 -7.47 -11.37
N VAL A 113 -0.94 -7.95 -10.21
CA VAL A 113 -1.82 -9.11 -10.00
C VAL A 113 -3.05 -8.65 -9.20
N MET A 114 -4.23 -9.22 -9.43
CA MET A 114 -5.44 -8.81 -8.71
C MET A 114 -6.19 -9.99 -8.09
N LEU A 115 -6.47 -9.86 -6.79
CA LEU A 115 -7.37 -10.71 -6.02
C LEU A 115 -8.64 -9.93 -5.68
N ASN A 116 -9.73 -10.64 -5.42
CA ASN A 116 -11.01 -9.99 -5.17
C ASN A 116 -11.79 -10.68 -4.04
N GLN A 117 -12.70 -9.93 -3.43
CA GLN A 117 -13.57 -10.36 -2.35
C GLN A 117 -14.99 -9.87 -2.59
N ALA A 118 -15.96 -10.76 -2.36
CA ALA A 118 -17.38 -10.42 -2.55
C ALA A 118 -17.88 -9.37 -1.56
N ASN A 119 -17.52 -9.53 -0.28
CA ASN A 119 -18.02 -8.67 0.80
C ASN A 119 -16.87 -8.27 1.72
N PHE A 120 -16.69 -6.96 1.92
CA PHE A 120 -15.76 -6.42 2.91
C PHE A 120 -16.50 -6.12 4.22
N ASP A 121 -15.95 -6.56 5.34
CA ASP A 121 -16.46 -6.25 6.66
C ASP A 121 -15.81 -4.99 7.22
N ALA A 122 -16.48 -3.85 7.01
CA ALA A 122 -16.01 -2.55 7.49
C ALA A 122 -15.91 -2.47 9.03
N SER A 123 -16.52 -3.38 9.80
CA SER A 123 -16.35 -3.38 11.26
C SER A 123 -14.97 -3.85 11.72
N GLY A 124 -14.21 -4.49 10.83
CA GLY A 124 -12.91 -5.10 11.14
C GLY A 124 -12.99 -6.40 11.94
N ALA A 125 -14.20 -6.94 12.16
CA ALA A 125 -14.39 -8.16 12.93
C ALA A 125 -13.91 -9.42 12.20
N THR A 126 -13.84 -9.36 10.87
CA THR A 126 -13.31 -10.42 10.02
C THR A 126 -12.16 -9.90 9.14
N PRO A 127 -11.14 -10.73 8.86
CA PRO A 127 -10.11 -10.36 7.92
C PRO A 127 -10.63 -10.34 6.49
N ILE A 128 -9.97 -9.54 5.65
CA ILE A 128 -10.09 -9.62 4.19
C ILE A 128 -9.80 -11.07 3.78
N SER A 129 -10.69 -11.62 2.94
CA SER A 129 -10.59 -12.99 2.46
C SER A 129 -10.92 -13.04 0.97
N PHE A 130 -9.95 -13.47 0.17
CA PHE A 130 -10.05 -13.49 -1.28
C PHE A 130 -10.83 -14.72 -1.77
N THR A 131 -11.79 -14.48 -2.65
CA THR A 131 -12.73 -15.51 -3.15
C THR A 131 -12.57 -15.82 -4.63
N TRP A 132 -11.92 -14.93 -5.39
CA TRP A 132 -11.51 -15.17 -6.78
C TRP A 132 -10.32 -14.27 -7.16
N ALA A 133 -9.72 -14.52 -8.32
CA ALA A 133 -8.63 -13.73 -8.86
C ALA A 133 -8.81 -13.40 -10.35
N MET A 134 -8.14 -12.34 -10.80
CA MET A 134 -8.05 -11.97 -12.21
C MET A 134 -6.76 -12.52 -12.85
N PRO A 135 -6.73 -12.73 -14.18
CA PRO A 135 -7.80 -12.45 -15.15
C PRO A 135 -8.81 -13.58 -15.36
N THR A 136 -8.62 -14.75 -14.71
CA THR A 136 -9.34 -15.98 -15.06
C THR A 136 -10.58 -16.29 -14.21
N GLY A 137 -10.77 -15.56 -13.11
CA GLY A 137 -11.80 -15.86 -12.11
C GLY A 137 -11.43 -16.98 -11.13
N GLY A 138 -10.24 -17.58 -11.22
CA GLY A 138 -9.85 -18.71 -10.35
C GLY A 138 -8.38 -18.76 -9.94
N HIS A 139 -7.45 -18.42 -10.82
CA HIS A 139 -6.03 -18.31 -10.46
C HIS A 139 -5.48 -16.96 -10.88
N ALA A 140 -4.73 -16.35 -9.96
CA ALA A 140 -4.07 -15.08 -10.12
C ALA A 140 -2.97 -15.16 -11.16
N GLY A 141 -2.87 -14.13 -12.00
CA GLY A 141 -1.80 -13.99 -12.98
C GLY A 141 -1.61 -12.53 -13.37
N GLN A 142 -0.53 -12.27 -14.11
CA GLN A 142 -0.19 -10.93 -14.56
C GLN A 142 -1.32 -10.32 -15.38
N LEU A 143 -1.70 -9.09 -15.02
CA LEU A 143 -2.80 -8.38 -15.67
C LEU A 143 -2.37 -7.70 -16.97
N PHE A 144 -1.19 -7.09 -16.98
CA PHE A 144 -0.71 -6.31 -18.12
C PHE A 144 0.04 -7.19 -19.11
N ASP A 145 -0.14 -6.91 -20.40
CA ASP A 145 0.60 -7.55 -21.49
C ASP A 145 1.96 -6.88 -21.69
N TYR A 146 2.89 -7.18 -20.78
CA TYR A 146 4.32 -6.89 -20.95
C TYR A 146 5.14 -8.08 -20.46
N ARG A 147 6.39 -8.16 -20.91
CA ARG A 147 7.34 -9.17 -20.46
C ARG A 147 8.23 -8.60 -19.38
N HIS A 148 8.26 -9.29 -18.24
CA HIS A 148 9.18 -9.01 -17.14
C HIS A 148 10.63 -9.09 -17.59
N GLN A 149 11.46 -8.12 -17.19
CA GLN A 149 12.88 -8.02 -17.57
C GLN A 149 13.11 -8.12 -19.09
N GLN A 150 12.43 -7.27 -19.84
CA GLN A 150 12.55 -7.18 -21.30
C GLN A 150 12.35 -5.74 -21.78
N ASP A 151 12.75 -5.47 -23.02
CA ASP A 151 12.26 -4.29 -23.73
C ASP A 151 10.85 -4.55 -24.29
N ASN A 152 9.89 -3.76 -23.85
CA ASN A 152 8.48 -3.86 -24.24
C ASN A 152 8.06 -2.76 -25.23
N GLY A 153 9.02 -2.19 -25.96
CA GLY A 153 8.81 -1.13 -26.95
C GLY A 153 8.98 0.28 -26.39
N TYR A 154 9.05 0.40 -25.06
CA TYR A 154 9.32 1.65 -24.36
C TYR A 154 10.73 1.69 -23.76
N GLY A 155 11.57 0.68 -23.97
CA GLY A 155 12.84 0.47 -23.27
C GLY A 155 12.74 -0.68 -22.27
N TRP A 156 13.86 -0.98 -21.60
CA TRP A 156 13.95 -2.08 -20.66
C TRP A 156 13.06 -1.87 -19.43
N GLU A 157 12.10 -2.77 -19.22
CA GLU A 157 11.22 -2.83 -18.06
C GLU A 157 11.58 -4.05 -17.21
N PHE A 158 11.95 -3.82 -15.95
CA PHE A 158 12.01 -4.87 -14.94
C PHE A 158 10.58 -5.32 -14.62
N SER A 159 9.73 -4.40 -14.13
CA SER A 159 8.34 -4.66 -13.75
C SER A 159 7.50 -3.39 -13.86
N ARG A 160 6.17 -3.52 -13.90
CA ARG A 160 5.21 -2.42 -13.78
C ARG A 160 4.51 -2.51 -12.43
N ILE A 161 4.79 -1.55 -11.56
CA ILE A 161 4.29 -1.52 -10.19
C ILE A 161 3.00 -0.69 -10.11
N PRO A 162 1.88 -1.25 -9.65
CA PRO A 162 0.65 -0.51 -9.47
C PRO A 162 0.81 0.48 -8.31
N ASN A 163 0.26 1.67 -8.48
CA ASN A 163 0.31 2.72 -7.47
C ASN A 163 -1.07 2.99 -6.86
N ASP A 164 -2.12 2.90 -7.69
CA ASP A 164 -3.51 2.94 -7.23
C ASP A 164 -4.47 2.38 -8.28
N CYS A 165 -5.68 2.03 -7.85
CA CYS A 165 -6.74 1.51 -8.69
C CYS A 165 -8.07 2.21 -8.42
N ILE A 166 -8.85 2.48 -9.46
CA ILE A 166 -10.21 3.03 -9.35
C ILE A 166 -11.08 2.47 -10.46
N GLU A 167 -12.36 2.28 -10.19
CA GLU A 167 -13.34 1.94 -11.21
C GLU A 167 -14.37 3.06 -11.32
N PHE A 168 -14.68 3.48 -12.54
CA PHE A 168 -15.80 4.39 -12.81
C PHE A 168 -16.19 4.34 -14.28
N GLY A 169 -17.44 4.73 -14.56
CA GLY A 169 -17.94 4.83 -15.93
C GLY A 169 -17.84 3.51 -16.70
N GLY A 170 -17.89 2.37 -16.03
CA GLY A 170 -17.79 1.04 -16.65
C GLY A 170 -16.37 0.63 -17.06
N ARG A 171 -15.33 1.24 -16.50
CA ARG A 171 -13.91 0.87 -16.70
C ARG A 171 -13.17 0.81 -15.38
N THR A 172 -12.29 -0.18 -15.25
CA THR A 172 -11.30 -0.24 -14.17
C THR A 172 -10.00 0.42 -14.66
N TYR A 173 -9.37 1.23 -13.83
CA TYR A 173 -8.14 1.95 -14.14
C TYR A 173 -7.07 1.63 -13.10
N ILE A 174 -5.85 1.34 -13.56
CA ILE A 174 -4.66 1.21 -12.70
C ILE A 174 -3.65 2.24 -13.16
N GLN A 175 -3.21 3.10 -12.24
CA GLN A 175 -2.01 3.90 -12.48
C GLN A 175 -0.79 3.09 -12.03
N TYR A 176 0.26 3.10 -12.84
CA TYR A 176 1.47 2.33 -12.58
C TYR A 176 2.74 3.12 -12.87
N THR A 177 3.83 2.68 -12.24
CA THR A 177 5.20 3.04 -12.57
C THR A 177 5.91 1.84 -13.19
N SER A 178 6.46 2.01 -14.39
CA SER A 178 7.39 1.05 -14.98
C SER A 178 8.79 1.28 -14.43
N VAL A 179 9.40 0.22 -13.89
CA VAL A 179 10.72 0.25 -13.27
C VAL A 179 11.75 -0.27 -14.26
N ALA A 180 12.79 0.50 -14.57
CA ALA A 180 13.90 0.04 -15.39
C ALA A 180 14.97 -0.68 -14.54
N THR A 181 15.21 -0.20 -13.32
CA THR A 181 16.16 -0.78 -12.37
C THR A 181 15.76 -0.49 -10.92
N TRP A 182 15.94 -1.47 -10.04
CA TRP A 182 15.73 -1.33 -8.60
C TRP A 182 16.93 -0.77 -7.84
N THR A 183 18.09 -0.71 -8.50
CA THR A 183 19.35 -0.22 -7.92
C THR A 183 19.93 0.91 -8.77
N PRO A 184 19.20 2.04 -8.94
CA PRO A 184 19.75 3.21 -9.60
C PRO A 184 20.87 3.84 -8.76
N PRO A 185 21.74 4.69 -9.36
CA PRO A 185 22.66 5.53 -8.60
C PRO A 185 21.94 6.42 -7.57
N ALA A 186 22.65 6.88 -6.55
CA ALA A 186 22.07 7.79 -5.56
C ALA A 186 21.49 9.06 -6.20
N GLY A 187 20.27 9.45 -5.82
CA GLY A 187 19.55 10.61 -6.35
C GLY A 187 18.77 10.35 -7.65
N TYR A 188 18.75 9.10 -8.11
CA TYR A 188 18.00 8.64 -9.27
C TYR A 188 16.89 7.69 -8.80
N ASP A 189 15.72 7.72 -9.46
CA ASP A 189 14.58 6.87 -9.07
C ASP A 189 14.50 5.53 -9.83
N GLY A 190 15.24 5.36 -10.92
CA GLY A 190 15.30 4.10 -11.67
C GLY A 190 14.03 3.76 -12.46
N SER A 191 13.08 4.69 -12.58
CA SER A 191 11.88 4.52 -13.40
C SER A 191 12.19 4.58 -14.90
N LEU A 192 11.40 3.86 -15.68
CA LEU A 192 11.35 4.01 -17.14
C LEU A 192 10.32 5.06 -17.52
N MET A 193 9.10 4.89 -17.04
CA MET A 193 7.94 5.71 -17.35
C MET A 193 6.84 5.44 -16.33
N SER A 194 5.81 6.28 -16.33
CA SER A 194 4.55 6.02 -15.64
C SER A 194 3.40 6.10 -16.63
N GLY A 195 2.35 5.33 -16.38
CA GLY A 195 1.21 5.22 -17.27
C GLY A 195 -0.07 4.93 -16.51
N VAL A 196 -1.18 4.92 -17.26
CA VAL A 196 -2.48 4.46 -16.79
C VAL A 196 -2.95 3.39 -17.76
N ALA A 197 -3.22 2.20 -17.22
CA ALA A 197 -3.87 1.12 -17.94
C ALA A 197 -5.35 1.09 -17.56
N TYR A 198 -6.18 0.62 -18.48
CA TYR A 198 -7.61 0.44 -18.24
C TYR A 198 -8.11 -0.91 -18.74
N SER A 199 -9.20 -1.37 -18.14
CA SER A 199 -9.94 -2.57 -18.51
C SER A 199 -11.40 -2.22 -18.75
N ASP A 200 -11.92 -2.64 -19.92
CA ASP A 200 -13.34 -2.53 -20.30
C ASP A 200 -14.16 -3.77 -19.86
N ASP A 201 -13.51 -4.79 -19.32
CA ASP A 201 -14.09 -6.07 -18.88
C ASP A 201 -13.72 -6.40 -17.43
N TYR A 202 -13.54 -5.35 -16.62
CA TYR A 202 -13.42 -5.40 -15.17
C TYR A 202 -12.26 -6.24 -14.61
N GLY A 203 -11.14 -6.24 -15.34
CA GLY A 203 -9.87 -6.81 -14.93
C GLY A 203 -9.42 -8.04 -15.72
N VAL A 204 -10.17 -8.48 -16.74
CA VAL A 204 -9.83 -9.65 -17.56
C VAL A 204 -8.78 -9.29 -18.62
N THR A 205 -8.99 -8.19 -19.36
CA THR A 205 -8.05 -7.66 -20.34
C THR A 205 -7.72 -6.21 -20.05
N TRP A 206 -6.51 -5.79 -20.43
CA TRP A 206 -5.96 -4.47 -20.11
C TRP A 206 -5.34 -3.80 -21.34
N GLN A 207 -5.48 -2.48 -21.40
CA GLN A 207 -4.92 -1.62 -22.42
C GLN A 207 -4.24 -0.41 -21.78
N ASP A 208 -3.04 -0.07 -22.22
CA ASP A 208 -2.41 1.20 -21.85
C ASP A 208 -3.06 2.36 -22.60
N TYR A 209 -3.19 3.51 -21.94
CA TYR A 209 -3.32 4.74 -22.70
C TYR A 209 -2.02 5.03 -23.45
N PRO A 210 -2.08 5.60 -24.67
CA PRO A 210 -0.86 5.91 -25.43
C PRO A 210 0.07 6.90 -24.72
N TYR A 211 -0.49 7.81 -23.93
CA TYR A 211 0.28 8.83 -23.23
C TYR A 211 0.93 8.26 -21.97
N HIS A 212 2.25 8.46 -21.88
CA HIS A 212 3.08 8.04 -20.75
C HIS A 212 3.93 9.23 -20.27
N TRP A 213 4.16 9.31 -18.97
CA TRP A 213 5.12 10.25 -18.39
C TRP A 213 6.50 9.60 -18.41
N ALA A 214 7.47 10.24 -19.07
CA ALA A 214 8.85 9.78 -19.05
C ALA A 214 9.39 9.75 -17.61
N GLY A 215 10.14 8.69 -17.31
CA GLY A 215 10.84 8.52 -16.05
C GLY A 215 12.33 8.82 -16.17
N ASP A 216 13.06 8.42 -15.15
CA ASP A 216 14.47 8.68 -14.96
C ASP A 216 15.34 8.21 -16.15
N THR A 217 15.22 6.94 -16.52
CA THR A 217 16.02 6.37 -17.62
C THR A 217 15.63 6.89 -19.01
N LYS A 218 14.60 7.74 -19.09
CA LYS A 218 14.17 8.50 -20.27
C LYS A 218 14.55 9.99 -20.21
N GLY A 219 15.35 10.38 -19.22
CA GLY A 219 15.87 11.74 -19.07
C GLY A 219 15.00 12.66 -18.19
N VAL A 220 13.95 12.13 -17.55
CA VAL A 220 13.09 12.88 -16.64
C VAL A 220 13.14 12.26 -15.25
N ASN A 221 14.28 12.43 -14.58
CA ASN A 221 14.47 11.99 -13.20
C ASN A 221 13.53 12.77 -12.25
N GLN A 222 12.98 12.09 -11.25
CA GLN A 222 12.15 12.72 -10.21
C GLN A 222 10.86 13.36 -10.76
N SER A 223 10.23 12.74 -11.75
CA SER A 223 8.93 13.18 -12.27
C SER A 223 7.86 13.17 -11.20
N LEU A 224 7.19 14.31 -10.96
CA LEU A 224 6.06 14.41 -10.01
C LEU A 224 4.79 13.68 -10.46
N TYR A 225 4.80 13.10 -11.67
CA TYR A 225 3.74 12.22 -12.18
C TYR A 225 4.09 10.74 -12.04
N GLY A 226 5.19 10.41 -11.35
CA GLY A 226 5.67 9.05 -11.19
C GLY A 226 4.63 8.12 -10.55
N MET A 227 4.05 8.56 -9.44
CA MET A 227 3.16 7.74 -8.61
C MET A 227 1.92 8.52 -8.20
N TRP A 228 0.74 7.96 -8.44
CA TRP A 228 -0.55 8.62 -8.20
C TRP A 228 -1.33 7.90 -7.12
N SER A 229 -2.22 8.66 -6.48
CA SER A 229 -3.36 8.11 -5.77
C SER A 229 -4.65 8.83 -6.15
N PHE A 230 -5.66 8.04 -6.47
CA PHE A 230 -7.02 8.50 -6.75
C PHE A 230 -7.78 8.73 -5.45
N ALA A 231 -8.11 9.99 -5.18
CA ALA A 231 -8.95 10.35 -4.03
C ALA A 231 -10.44 10.04 -4.25
N GLY A 232 -10.82 9.76 -5.51
CA GLY A 232 -12.18 9.50 -5.96
C GLY A 232 -12.78 10.66 -6.78
N ILE A 233 -13.98 10.43 -7.33
CA ILE A 233 -14.80 11.48 -7.92
C ILE A 233 -15.53 12.21 -6.79
N ASP A 234 -15.26 13.49 -6.63
CA ASP A 234 -15.91 14.32 -5.60
C ASP A 234 -17.33 14.70 -6.04
N PRO A 235 -18.26 15.09 -5.13
CA PRO A 235 -19.60 15.54 -5.50
C PRO A 235 -19.61 16.79 -6.38
N ASP A 236 -18.49 17.53 -6.50
CA ASP A 236 -18.33 18.60 -7.50
C ASP A 236 -18.10 18.08 -8.95
N GLY A 237 -18.05 16.76 -9.13
CA GLY A 237 -17.93 16.07 -10.41
C GLY A 237 -16.52 16.04 -10.98
N TRP A 238 -15.49 16.29 -10.18
CA TRP A 238 -14.09 16.15 -10.58
C TRP A 238 -13.46 14.87 -10.01
N LEU A 239 -12.65 14.20 -10.82
CA LEU A 239 -11.73 13.17 -10.32
C LEU A 239 -10.49 13.87 -9.75
N TYR A 240 -10.23 13.68 -8.47
CA TYR A 240 -9.07 14.25 -7.77
C TYR A 240 -7.91 13.25 -7.69
N ILE A 241 -6.73 13.71 -8.08
CA ILE A 241 -5.52 12.89 -8.18
C ILE A 241 -4.38 13.58 -7.46
N PHE A 242 -3.83 12.90 -6.47
CA PHE A 242 -2.59 13.29 -5.83
C PHE A 242 -1.46 12.55 -6.52
N SER A 243 -0.34 13.22 -6.77
CA SER A 243 0.82 12.56 -7.35
C SER A 243 2.11 12.98 -6.69
N LYS A 244 3.08 12.08 -6.73
CA LYS A 244 4.43 12.32 -6.27
C LYS A 244 5.45 11.68 -7.20
N ARG A 245 6.70 11.93 -6.84
CA ARG A 245 7.86 11.27 -7.42
C ARG A 245 7.88 9.80 -7.06
N TRP A 246 8.24 8.97 -8.03
CA TRP A 246 8.63 7.59 -7.75
C TRP A 246 9.85 7.60 -6.83
N ASN A 247 9.83 6.78 -5.77
CA ASN A 247 10.98 6.67 -4.86
C ASN A 247 11.58 5.27 -4.80
N GLY A 248 11.15 4.35 -5.67
CA GLY A 248 11.76 3.05 -5.88
C GLY A 248 11.97 2.26 -4.59
N SER A 249 13.20 1.84 -4.34
CA SER A 249 13.63 1.12 -3.13
C SER A 249 13.69 1.98 -1.85
N HIS A 250 13.12 3.18 -1.86
CA HIS A 250 13.20 4.22 -0.82
C HIS A 250 14.60 4.73 -0.49
N VAL A 251 15.60 4.33 -1.29
CA VAL A 251 16.97 4.85 -1.21
C VAL A 251 17.06 6.23 -1.88
N ASN A 252 16.11 6.56 -2.74
CA ASN A 252 16.04 7.86 -3.39
C ASN A 252 15.59 8.96 -2.40
N THR A 253 16.55 9.71 -1.88
CA THR A 253 16.34 10.82 -0.94
C THR A 253 16.11 12.18 -1.62
N ALA A 254 16.22 12.25 -2.96
CA ALA A 254 16.03 13.49 -3.70
C ALA A 254 14.54 13.86 -3.88
N ASP A 255 13.62 12.95 -3.54
CA ASP A 255 12.20 13.14 -3.76
C ASP A 255 11.59 14.23 -2.86
N GLY A 256 12.19 14.45 -1.68
CA GLY A 256 11.78 15.40 -0.66
C GLY A 256 10.36 15.18 -0.14
N GLY A 257 9.78 13.99 -0.36
CA GLY A 257 8.37 13.68 -0.10
C GLY A 257 7.37 14.63 -0.76
N ALA A 258 7.74 15.23 -1.90
CA ALA A 258 6.90 16.23 -2.57
C ALA A 258 5.64 15.60 -3.18
N ILE A 259 4.47 16.07 -2.75
CA ILE A 259 3.16 15.72 -3.32
C ILE A 259 2.57 16.96 -4.01
N GLN A 260 1.98 16.75 -5.18
CA GLN A 260 1.17 17.72 -5.90
C GLN A 260 -0.27 17.24 -6.08
N LEU A 261 -1.14 18.14 -6.52
CA LEU A 261 -2.57 17.87 -6.72
C LEU A 261 -3.03 18.39 -8.09
N PHE A 262 -3.76 17.55 -8.80
CA PHE A 262 -4.51 17.94 -9.99
C PHE A 262 -5.87 17.26 -10.00
N ARG A 263 -6.76 17.74 -10.87
CA ARG A 263 -8.08 17.16 -11.09
C ARG A 263 -8.43 17.15 -12.56
N ILE A 264 -9.28 16.24 -12.97
CA ILE A 264 -9.69 16.07 -14.37
C ILE A 264 -11.14 15.61 -14.43
N ARG A 265 -11.85 15.99 -15.50
CA ARG A 265 -13.22 15.50 -15.69
C ARG A 265 -13.17 13.99 -15.97
N PRO A 266 -14.07 13.19 -15.38
CA PRO A 266 -14.08 11.74 -15.61
C PRO A 266 -14.13 11.35 -17.09
N ASP A 267 -14.90 12.08 -17.90
CA ASP A 267 -14.99 11.84 -19.35
C ASP A 267 -13.69 12.14 -20.10
N ASP A 268 -12.99 13.22 -19.75
CA ASP A 268 -11.67 13.54 -20.31
C ASP A 268 -10.64 12.47 -19.92
N PHE A 269 -10.64 12.03 -18.67
CA PHE A 269 -9.78 10.95 -18.20
C PHE A 269 -10.05 9.66 -18.96
N ARG A 270 -11.32 9.28 -19.13
CA ARG A 270 -11.76 8.09 -19.87
C ARG A 270 -11.40 8.17 -21.36
N ALA A 271 -11.34 9.37 -21.92
CA ALA A 271 -10.89 9.59 -23.29
C ALA A 271 -9.35 9.59 -23.44
N GLY A 272 -8.60 9.47 -22.34
CA GLY A 272 -7.13 9.61 -22.34
C GLY A 272 -6.66 11.05 -22.59
N ASN A 273 -7.54 12.04 -22.43
CA ASN A 273 -7.25 13.46 -22.61
C ASN A 273 -6.62 14.06 -21.35
N PHE A 274 -5.50 13.49 -20.89
CA PHE A 274 -4.84 13.92 -19.65
C PHE A 274 -4.41 15.39 -19.66
N GLY A 275 -4.18 15.98 -20.85
CA GLY A 275 -3.89 17.40 -21.00
C GLY A 275 -5.01 18.36 -20.58
N ALA A 276 -6.24 17.86 -20.42
CA ALA A 276 -7.39 18.66 -19.95
C ALA A 276 -7.42 18.85 -18.42
N GLN A 277 -6.46 18.29 -17.68
CA GLN A 277 -6.42 18.44 -16.23
C GLN A 277 -6.31 19.92 -15.78
N GLN A 278 -6.92 20.21 -14.64
CA GLN A 278 -6.67 21.43 -13.88
C GLN A 278 -5.68 21.14 -12.76
N ASN A 279 -4.70 22.01 -12.62
CA ASN A 279 -3.63 21.92 -11.65
C ASN A 279 -3.93 22.81 -10.46
N TRP A 280 -3.69 22.31 -9.24
CA TRP A 280 -3.70 23.15 -8.06
C TRP A 280 -2.34 23.84 -7.94
N ALA A 281 -2.32 25.15 -8.17
CA ALA A 281 -1.08 25.91 -8.25
C ALA A 281 -1.14 27.19 -7.43
N TYR A 282 0.00 27.58 -6.85
CA TYR A 282 0.17 28.86 -6.21
C TYR A 282 0.70 29.88 -7.22
N LEU A 283 -0.17 30.77 -7.69
CA LEU A 283 0.14 31.76 -8.71
C LEU A 283 -0.30 33.14 -8.24
N ASN A 284 0.55 34.15 -8.48
CA ASN A 284 0.25 35.55 -8.19
C ASN A 284 -0.24 35.78 -6.74
N GLY A 285 0.38 35.09 -5.77
CA GLY A 285 0.07 35.24 -4.35
C GLY A 285 -1.19 34.51 -3.87
N SER A 286 -1.78 33.62 -4.67
CA SER A 286 -2.97 32.86 -4.28
C SER A 286 -2.98 31.45 -4.86
N TRP A 287 -3.60 30.51 -4.12
CA TRP A 287 -3.88 29.18 -4.63
C TRP A 287 -5.09 29.19 -5.55
N GLN A 288 -4.99 28.52 -6.70
CA GLN A 288 -6.07 28.44 -7.68
C GLN A 288 -5.97 27.19 -8.56
N TRP A 289 -7.12 26.75 -9.06
CA TRP A 289 -7.21 25.75 -10.12
C TRP A 289 -6.90 26.42 -11.47
N THR A 290 -5.97 25.86 -12.23
CA THR A 290 -5.52 26.45 -13.50
C THR A 290 -5.07 25.40 -14.50
N THR A 291 -5.15 25.72 -15.79
CA THR A 291 -4.51 24.94 -16.87
C THR A 291 -3.23 25.61 -17.38
N ALA A 292 -2.90 26.81 -16.89
CA ALA A 292 -1.82 27.65 -17.44
C ALA A 292 -0.44 27.40 -16.81
N ALA A 293 -0.36 26.60 -15.73
CA ALA A 293 0.87 26.31 -15.03
C ALA A 293 0.86 24.86 -14.51
N PRO A 294 2.04 24.23 -14.31
CA PRO A 294 2.11 22.93 -13.64
C PRO A 294 1.62 23.03 -12.18
N PRO A 295 1.22 21.89 -11.56
CA PRO A 295 0.86 21.87 -10.15
C PRO A 295 2.00 22.38 -9.26
N SER A 296 1.64 23.08 -8.18
CA SER A 296 2.59 23.40 -7.11
C SER A 296 2.65 22.25 -6.11
N VAL A 297 3.80 22.11 -5.44
CA VAL A 297 3.94 21.16 -4.34
C VAL A 297 3.08 21.62 -3.16
N ILE A 298 2.20 20.74 -2.68
CA ILE A 298 1.25 21.02 -1.59
C ILE A 298 1.69 20.41 -0.25
N LEU A 299 2.51 19.36 -0.29
CA LEU A 299 3.13 18.71 0.86
C LEU A 299 4.57 18.35 0.54
N SER A 300 5.44 18.42 1.53
CA SER A 300 6.86 18.06 1.44
C SER A 300 7.39 17.62 2.81
N GLY A 301 8.58 17.03 2.82
CA GLY A 301 9.19 16.41 4.00
C GLY A 301 8.87 14.92 4.10
N ASN A 302 9.30 14.26 5.18
CA ASN A 302 8.99 12.86 5.50
C ASN A 302 9.56 11.80 4.52
N ASN A 303 10.19 12.21 3.41
CA ASN A 303 10.63 11.31 2.32
C ASN A 303 9.55 10.28 1.97
N ILE A 304 8.33 10.76 1.72
CA ILE A 304 7.11 9.95 1.60
C ILE A 304 7.32 8.76 0.64
N GLY A 305 7.05 7.53 1.11
CA GLY A 305 7.00 6.29 0.35
C GLY A 305 5.70 6.09 -0.42
N GLU A 306 5.28 4.84 -0.55
CA GLU A 306 3.94 4.46 -1.01
C GLU A 306 2.91 5.25 -0.21
N PHE A 307 1.94 5.84 -0.92
CA PHE A 307 0.88 6.64 -0.33
C PHE A 307 -0.46 6.33 -0.97
N SER A 308 -1.51 6.61 -0.22
CA SER A 308 -2.89 6.43 -0.63
C SER A 308 -3.72 7.59 -0.10
N VAL A 309 -4.53 8.19 -0.96
CA VAL A 309 -5.53 9.20 -0.62
C VAL A 309 -6.90 8.64 -0.96
N LYS A 310 -7.84 8.73 -0.04
CA LYS A 310 -9.23 8.33 -0.25
C LYS A 310 -10.16 9.32 0.44
N ARG A 311 -11.32 9.57 -0.16
CA ARG A 311 -12.44 10.25 0.51
C ARG A 311 -13.24 9.23 1.30
N ILE A 312 -13.23 9.33 2.63
CA ILE A 312 -13.99 8.46 3.53
C ILE A 312 -15.08 9.30 4.20
N GLY A 313 -16.33 9.07 3.79
CA GLY A 313 -17.44 9.96 4.13
C GLY A 313 -17.21 11.36 3.56
N ASN A 314 -17.12 12.37 4.43
CA ASN A 314 -16.88 13.77 4.05
C ASN A 314 -15.43 14.25 4.29
N THR A 315 -14.53 13.33 4.64
CA THR A 315 -13.14 13.66 4.97
C THR A 315 -12.21 13.01 3.97
N TYR A 316 -11.20 13.75 3.52
CA TYR A 316 -10.08 13.18 2.80
C TYR A 316 -9.06 12.66 3.78
N CYS A 317 -8.70 11.40 3.62
CA CYS A 317 -7.70 10.71 4.43
C CYS A 317 -6.53 10.37 3.52
N MET A 318 -5.32 10.59 4.02
CA MET A 318 -4.08 10.17 3.39
C MET A 318 -3.38 9.21 4.34
N SER A 319 -2.87 8.10 3.82
CA SER A 319 -1.96 7.18 4.48
C SER A 319 -0.68 7.12 3.65
N TYR A 320 0.48 7.05 4.29
CA TYR A 320 1.74 6.89 3.58
C TYR A 320 2.83 6.33 4.46
N PHE A 321 3.85 5.75 3.84
CA PHE A 321 5.09 5.40 4.55
C PHE A 321 5.96 6.66 4.73
N ASP A 322 6.15 7.09 5.98
CA ASP A 322 7.13 8.10 6.35
C ASP A 322 8.49 7.43 6.51
N VAL A 323 9.36 7.57 5.51
CA VAL A 323 10.68 6.93 5.49
C VAL A 323 11.60 7.55 6.55
N GLN A 324 11.42 8.84 6.87
CA GLN A 324 12.27 9.53 7.86
C GLN A 324 11.92 9.11 9.30
N ASP A 325 10.62 9.02 9.61
CA ASP A 325 10.11 8.60 10.91
C ASP A 325 10.05 7.07 11.07
N TYR A 326 10.11 6.36 9.94
CA TYR A 326 9.96 4.91 9.85
C TYR A 326 8.61 4.41 10.39
N SER A 327 7.54 5.02 9.88
CA SER A 327 6.15 4.74 10.28
C SER A 327 5.17 4.82 9.11
N ILE A 328 4.04 4.13 9.20
CA ILE A 328 2.87 4.45 8.40
C ILE A 328 2.16 5.62 9.10
N CYS A 329 2.13 6.76 8.43
CA CYS A 329 1.53 8.00 8.91
C CYS A 329 0.20 8.25 8.23
N THR A 330 -0.68 8.97 8.92
CA THR A 330 -1.93 9.47 8.37
C THR A 330 -2.03 10.99 8.42
N ARG A 331 -2.82 11.56 7.51
CA ARG A 331 -3.27 12.96 7.52
C ARG A 331 -4.73 13.05 7.10
N THR A 332 -5.39 14.14 7.47
CA THR A 332 -6.75 14.44 7.01
C THR A 332 -6.91 15.86 6.49
N ALA A 333 -7.91 16.06 5.63
CA ALA A 333 -8.34 17.38 5.17
C ALA A 333 -9.85 17.38 4.88
N PRO A 334 -10.54 18.53 5.06
CA PRO A 334 -11.96 18.65 4.71
C PRO A 334 -12.20 18.72 3.20
N ARG A 335 -11.16 19.02 2.40
CA ARG A 335 -11.16 19.08 0.94
C ARG A 335 -9.80 18.66 0.38
N PRO A 336 -9.70 18.24 -0.89
CA PRO A 336 -8.42 17.85 -1.49
C PRO A 336 -7.42 19.00 -1.52
N ASP A 337 -7.91 20.20 -1.81
CA ASP A 337 -7.19 21.46 -1.99
C ASP A 337 -7.07 22.30 -0.70
N ALA A 338 -7.50 21.75 0.44
CA ALA A 338 -7.32 22.38 1.74
C ALA A 338 -5.94 22.07 2.34
N VAL A 339 -5.62 22.79 3.42
CA VAL A 339 -4.46 22.47 4.26
C VAL A 339 -4.72 21.13 4.94
N TRP A 340 -3.78 20.21 4.78
CA TRP A 340 -3.79 18.90 5.43
C TRP A 340 -3.29 19.00 6.87
N SER A 341 -3.80 18.11 7.74
CA SER A 341 -3.33 17.98 9.12
C SER A 341 -1.83 17.67 9.19
N ALA A 342 -1.25 17.91 10.37
CA ALA A 342 0.06 17.36 10.72
C ALA A 342 0.06 15.82 10.60
N PRO A 343 1.23 15.19 10.37
CA PRO A 343 1.32 13.75 10.27
C PRO A 343 1.10 13.08 11.63
N THR A 344 0.34 11.98 11.63
CA THR A 344 0.11 11.15 12.82
C THR A 344 0.67 9.74 12.57
N PRO A 345 1.72 9.29 13.29
CA PRO A 345 2.18 7.91 13.21
C PRO A 345 1.12 6.93 13.69
N GLN A 346 0.82 5.91 12.89
CA GLN A 346 -0.19 4.90 13.20
C GLN A 346 0.41 3.53 13.47
N ILE A 347 1.36 3.13 12.64
CA ILE A 347 2.07 1.85 12.73
C ILE A 347 3.55 2.15 12.56
N VAL A 348 4.41 1.61 13.41
CA VAL A 348 5.77 2.10 13.56
C VAL A 348 6.78 0.96 13.44
N GLY A 349 7.95 1.24 12.89
CA GLY A 349 9.04 0.25 12.89
C GLY A 349 9.68 0.05 14.26
N ASN A 350 9.56 1.04 15.15
CA ASN A 350 10.04 0.99 16.52
C ASN A 350 9.04 1.70 17.45
N ASN A 351 8.42 0.98 18.38
CA ASN A 351 7.42 1.55 19.31
C ASN A 351 8.00 2.07 20.62
N THR A 352 9.33 2.05 20.77
CA THR A 352 10.03 2.56 21.97
C THR A 352 10.57 3.97 21.79
N TRP A 353 10.70 4.44 20.55
CA TRP A 353 11.21 5.76 20.21
C TRP A 353 10.79 6.16 18.78
N PRO A 354 10.51 7.46 18.51
CA PRO A 354 10.28 8.55 19.47
C PRO A 354 9.04 8.36 20.36
N ALA A 355 8.80 9.29 21.29
CA ALA A 355 7.65 9.23 22.21
C ALA A 355 6.29 9.21 21.48
N SER A 356 6.21 9.78 20.27
CA SER A 356 5.03 9.69 19.39
C SER A 356 4.69 8.25 18.96
N HIS A 357 5.62 7.30 19.11
CA HIS A 357 5.42 5.90 18.74
C HIS A 357 4.93 5.02 19.88
N TRP A 358 4.93 5.53 21.12
CA TRP A 358 4.58 4.71 22.28
C TRP A 358 3.15 4.19 22.20
N GLY A 359 3.00 2.88 22.40
CA GLY A 359 1.71 2.19 22.33
C GLY A 359 1.19 1.94 20.90
N LYS A 360 1.93 2.33 19.86
CA LYS A 360 1.59 2.00 18.47
C LYS A 360 1.98 0.55 18.13
N PRO A 361 1.24 -0.12 17.22
CA PRO A 361 1.66 -1.41 16.69
C PRO A 361 3.05 -1.33 16.08
N GLN A 362 3.94 -2.25 16.48
CA GLN A 362 5.29 -2.34 15.92
C GLN A 362 5.35 -3.36 14.79
N VAL A 363 5.75 -2.90 13.61
CA VAL A 363 5.88 -3.72 12.41
C VAL A 363 7.24 -3.38 11.78
N PRO A 364 8.23 -4.31 11.76
CA PRO A 364 9.51 -4.04 11.12
C PRO A 364 9.37 -4.06 9.59
N TYR A 365 10.39 -3.61 8.85
CA TYR A 365 10.43 -3.71 7.39
C TYR A 365 9.22 -3.08 6.67
N LEU A 366 8.70 -1.98 7.22
CA LEU A 366 7.62 -1.23 6.59
C LEU A 366 8.03 -0.77 5.19
N TYR A 367 7.08 -0.91 4.26
CA TYR A 367 7.25 -0.55 2.87
C TYR A 367 6.13 0.39 2.44
N GLY A 368 4.85 0.01 2.55
CA GLY A 368 3.73 0.87 2.13
C GLY A 368 2.49 0.76 3.00
N GLY A 369 1.61 1.76 2.91
CA GLY A 369 0.36 1.84 3.68
C GLY A 369 -0.79 2.42 2.87
N TYR A 370 -1.71 1.57 2.42
CA TYR A 370 -2.87 1.95 1.61
C TYR A 370 -4.14 2.07 2.46
N ILE A 371 -5.13 2.85 2.02
CA ILE A 371 -6.44 2.99 2.69
C ILE A 371 -7.48 2.14 1.98
N HIS A 372 -8.26 1.35 2.72
CA HIS A 372 -9.40 0.65 2.19
C HIS A 372 -10.56 1.65 1.95
N PRO A 373 -11.08 1.81 0.72
CA PRO A 373 -12.15 2.77 0.46
C PRO A 373 -13.44 2.45 1.24
N GLY A 374 -13.65 1.18 1.60
CA GLY A 374 -14.75 0.72 2.45
C GLY A 374 -14.56 0.94 3.95
N SER A 375 -13.52 1.66 4.39
CA SER A 375 -13.28 1.96 5.80
C SER A 375 -14.54 2.46 6.53
N ALA A 376 -14.74 2.03 7.78
CA ALA A 376 -15.96 2.30 8.54
C ALA A 376 -16.27 3.80 8.67
N SER A 377 -15.25 4.62 8.87
CA SER A 377 -15.34 6.08 8.96
C SER A 377 -13.95 6.70 8.82
N ALA A 378 -13.89 8.02 8.67
CA ALA A 378 -12.64 8.76 8.62
C ALA A 378 -11.82 8.70 9.93
N THR A 379 -12.41 8.21 11.03
CA THR A 379 -11.75 8.02 12.34
C THR A 379 -11.59 6.55 12.71
N SER A 380 -11.83 5.64 11.76
CA SER A 380 -11.70 4.19 11.92
C SER A 380 -11.40 3.58 10.55
N LEU A 381 -10.21 3.89 10.04
CA LEU A 381 -9.70 3.40 8.78
C LEU A 381 -9.26 1.94 8.88
N THR A 382 -9.40 1.23 7.76
CA THR A 382 -8.71 -0.03 7.49
C THR A 382 -7.51 0.26 6.59
N LEU A 383 -6.33 -0.16 7.02
CA LEU A 383 -5.08 -0.02 6.27
C LEU A 383 -4.53 -1.38 5.85
N MET A 384 -3.96 -1.41 4.65
CA MET A 384 -3.19 -2.52 4.09
C MET A 384 -1.73 -2.09 4.14
N VAL A 385 -0.92 -2.81 4.91
CA VAL A 385 0.45 -2.44 5.23
C VAL A 385 1.40 -3.49 4.72
N SER A 386 2.26 -3.10 3.79
CA SER A 386 3.23 -4.00 3.17
C SER A 386 4.51 -4.09 3.99
N GLN A 387 5.06 -5.30 4.09
CA GLN A 387 6.39 -5.55 4.66
C GLN A 387 7.32 -6.17 3.63
N TRP A 388 8.53 -5.62 3.50
CA TRP A 388 9.59 -6.19 2.68
C TRP A 388 10.98 -5.92 3.25
N ASN A 389 11.80 -6.96 3.38
CA ASN A 389 13.19 -6.82 3.86
C ASN A 389 14.21 -6.44 2.76
N GLY A 390 13.76 -6.26 1.51
CA GLY A 390 14.63 -5.96 0.37
C GLY A 390 15.38 -7.18 -0.20
N LYS A 391 15.05 -8.41 0.19
CA LYS A 391 15.74 -9.63 -0.22
C LYS A 391 14.76 -10.68 -0.73
N GLN A 392 14.91 -11.03 -2.01
CA GLN A 392 14.15 -12.13 -2.61
C GLN A 392 14.44 -13.46 -1.88
N ASN A 393 13.43 -14.33 -1.81
CA ASN A 393 13.46 -15.62 -1.11
C ASN A 393 13.64 -15.50 0.42
N GLN A 394 13.31 -14.35 1.02
CA GLN A 394 13.41 -14.14 2.46
C GLN A 394 12.18 -13.38 3.00
N PRO A 395 11.56 -13.83 4.09
CA PRO A 395 10.47 -13.09 4.71
C PRO A 395 10.98 -11.82 5.43
N PRO A 396 10.14 -10.79 5.56
CA PRO A 396 8.78 -10.69 5.03
C PRO A 396 8.72 -10.32 3.55
N TYR A 397 7.68 -10.80 2.87
CA TYR A 397 7.14 -10.21 1.64
C TYR A 397 5.63 -10.45 1.56
N TRP A 398 4.89 -9.61 2.28
CA TRP A 398 3.46 -9.77 2.48
C TRP A 398 2.73 -8.46 2.77
N VAL A 399 1.41 -8.54 2.83
CA VAL A 399 0.50 -7.45 3.21
C VAL A 399 -0.24 -7.81 4.49
N LEU A 400 -0.31 -6.86 5.42
CA LEU A 400 -1.02 -6.95 6.69
C LEU A 400 -2.26 -6.04 6.71
N GLN A 401 -3.34 -6.49 7.32
CA GLN A 401 -4.53 -5.66 7.61
C GLN A 401 -4.48 -5.08 9.04
N PHE A 402 -4.80 -3.80 9.15
CA PHE A 402 -5.03 -3.09 10.41
C PHE A 402 -6.34 -2.31 10.34
N ASP A 403 -7.23 -2.51 11.32
CA ASP A 403 -8.49 -1.78 11.42
C ASP A 403 -8.50 -0.82 12.62
N GLY A 404 -9.48 0.10 12.63
CA GLY A 404 -9.67 1.03 13.74
C GLY A 404 -8.62 2.13 13.80
N ILE A 405 -7.90 2.38 12.69
CA ILE A 405 -6.90 3.44 12.63
C ILE A 405 -7.59 4.80 12.66
N ASN A 406 -7.22 5.63 13.64
CA ASN A 406 -7.77 6.97 13.84
C ASN A 406 -6.75 8.03 13.42
N PRO A 407 -6.95 8.72 12.28
CA PRO A 407 -5.97 9.59 11.65
C PRO A 407 -5.47 10.80 12.44
#